data_AF-A0AAW8G084-F1
#
_entry.id   AF-A0AAW8G084-F1
#
_cell.length_a   1.000
_cell.length_b   1.000
_cell.length_c   1.000
_cell.angle_alpha   90.00
_cell.angle_beta   90.00
_cell.angle_gamma   90.00
#
_symmetry.space_group_name_H-M   'P 1'
#
loop_
_entity.id
_entity.type
_entity.pdbx_description
1 polymer ?
#
loop_
_entity_poly.entity_id
_entity_poly.type
_entity_poly.pdbx_seq_one_letter_code
_entity_poly.pdbx_strand_id
1 'polypeptide(L)'
;MYLMNLMLPLRKLNRLSYAVLCSVVFYVATSVLYFILDKLVDKVVGSPLGSAYHWTYPYSFIMIFAIFFMITMVLLGRTKKTIQNSMFYLIFYVLWIVPSLLFSGLLWSFFDMNAGYFPQGSDFLKKIFSDMFYGLTWGGLAVVSAIPFNLFVFAVSFFIIKKYRTFINSNSQTSI
;
A
#
# COMPACT_ATOMS: atom_id res chain seq x y z
N MET A 1 -3.45 -27.03 -0.32
CA MET A 1 -1.98 -27.11 -0.51
C MET A 1 -1.59 -27.13 -1.99
N TYR A 2 -2.28 -26.35 -2.86
CA TYR A 2 -2.02 -26.31 -4.32
C TYR A 2 -1.80 -24.88 -4.86
N LEU A 3 -2.15 -23.84 -4.10
CA LEU A 3 -1.90 -22.44 -4.48
C LEU A 3 -0.42 -22.00 -4.37
N MET A 4 0.45 -22.81 -3.76
CA MET A 4 1.88 -22.51 -3.61
C MET A 4 2.73 -22.90 -4.82
N ASN A 5 2.15 -23.60 -5.82
CA ASN A 5 2.86 -24.05 -7.03
C ASN A 5 2.64 -23.17 -8.26
N LEU A 6 1.89 -22.06 -8.15
CA LEU A 6 1.83 -21.03 -9.20
C LEU A 6 3.03 -20.06 -9.12
N MET A 7 4.18 -20.54 -8.65
CA MET A 7 5.45 -19.85 -8.84
C MET A 7 6.11 -20.54 -10.04
N LEU A 8 5.83 -20.01 -11.24
CA LEU A 8 6.69 -20.18 -12.42
C LEU A 8 8.17 -20.05 -12.01
N PRO A 9 9.17 -20.52 -12.78
CA PRO A 9 10.57 -20.40 -12.37
C PRO A 9 10.99 -18.92 -12.36
N LEU A 10 10.71 -18.21 -11.25
CA LEU A 10 10.94 -16.78 -11.02
C LEU A 10 12.44 -16.43 -11.00
N ARG A 11 13.33 -17.42 -11.21
CA ARG A 11 14.79 -17.24 -11.29
C ARG A 11 15.24 -16.32 -12.44
N LYS A 12 14.39 -16.07 -13.44
CA LYS A 12 14.72 -15.19 -14.59
C LYS A 12 14.11 -13.79 -14.55
N LEU A 13 13.30 -13.45 -13.54
CA LEU A 13 12.73 -12.10 -13.48
C LEU A 13 13.77 -11.09 -13.04
N ASN A 14 13.77 -9.93 -13.68
CA ASN A 14 14.53 -8.79 -13.15
C ASN A 14 13.83 -8.24 -11.89
N ARG A 15 14.56 -7.41 -11.13
CA ARG A 15 14.06 -6.84 -9.87
C ARG A 15 12.75 -6.09 -10.03
N LEU A 16 12.59 -5.32 -11.10
CA LEU A 16 11.39 -4.52 -11.35
C LEU A 16 10.18 -5.42 -11.57
N SER A 17 10.29 -6.41 -12.46
CA SER A 17 9.20 -7.35 -12.74
C SER A 17 8.78 -8.13 -11.49
N TYR A 18 9.74 -8.52 -10.65
CA TYR A 18 9.42 -9.20 -9.38
C TYR A 18 8.75 -8.26 -8.36
N ALA A 19 9.17 -6.99 -8.28
CA ALA A 19 8.51 -5.99 -7.45
C ALA A 19 7.07 -5.69 -7.92
N VAL A 20 6.85 -5.61 -9.24
CA VAL A 20 5.51 -5.48 -9.84
C VAL A 20 4.65 -6.69 -9.47
N LEU A 21 5.17 -7.91 -9.61
CA LEU A 21 4.44 -9.12 -9.21
C LEU A 21 4.06 -9.09 -7.72
N CYS A 22 5.00 -8.75 -6.83
CA CYS A 22 4.73 -8.60 -5.41
C CYS A 22 3.63 -7.55 -5.12
N SER A 23 3.65 -6.42 -5.83
CA SER A 23 2.64 -5.37 -5.73
C SER A 23 1.26 -5.84 -6.21
N VAL A 24 1.18 -6.58 -7.32
CA VAL A 24 -0.08 -7.12 -7.84
C VAL A 24 -0.65 -8.14 -6.87
N VAL A 25 0.17 -9.05 -6.35
CA VAL A 25 -0.24 -10.02 -5.33
C VAL A 25 -0.74 -9.33 -4.08
N PHE A 26 -0.03 -8.29 -3.62
CA PHE A 26 -0.45 -7.47 -2.49
C PHE A 26 -1.81 -6.80 -2.74
N TYR A 27 -1.98 -6.15 -3.89
CA TYR A 27 -3.23 -5.48 -4.27
C TYR A 27 -4.42 -6.46 -4.29
N VAL A 28 -4.26 -7.60 -4.96
CA VAL A 28 -5.31 -8.62 -5.09
C VAL A 28 -5.65 -9.21 -3.73
N ALA A 29 -4.65 -9.62 -2.93
CA ALA A 29 -4.89 -10.19 -1.60
C ALA A 29 -5.61 -9.20 -0.68
N THR A 30 -5.19 -7.94 -0.68
CA THR A 30 -5.80 -6.87 0.13
C THR A 30 -7.23 -6.56 -0.34
N SER A 31 -7.47 -6.55 -1.65
CA SER A 31 -8.80 -6.33 -2.22
C SER A 31 -9.77 -7.47 -1.90
N VAL A 32 -9.32 -8.72 -1.97
CA VAL A 32 -10.11 -9.90 -1.58
C VAL A 32 -10.41 -9.87 -0.08
N LEU A 33 -9.42 -9.56 0.75
CA LEU A 33 -9.61 -9.41 2.19
C LEU A 33 -10.63 -8.31 2.52
N TYR A 34 -10.53 -7.14 1.88
CA TYR A 34 -11.49 -6.07 2.05
C TYR A 34 -12.89 -6.54 1.67
N PHE A 35 -13.05 -7.17 0.50
CA PHE A 35 -14.33 -7.68 0.03
C PHE A 35 -14.95 -8.68 1.01
N ILE A 36 -14.16 -9.61 1.56
CA ILE A 36 -14.65 -10.58 2.55
C ILE A 36 -15.12 -9.86 3.81
N LEU A 37 -14.32 -8.95 4.35
CA LEU A 37 -14.68 -8.21 5.57
C LEU A 37 -15.91 -7.32 5.36
N ASP A 38 -16.05 -6.69 4.19
CA ASP A 38 -17.19 -5.84 3.83
C ASP A 38 -18.51 -6.62 3.75
N LYS A 39 -18.44 -7.94 3.56
CA LYS A 39 -19.59 -8.85 3.66
C LYS A 39 -19.87 -9.36 5.08
N LEU A 40 -18.91 -9.26 5.99
CA LEU A 40 -19.02 -9.77 7.36
C LEU A 40 -19.34 -8.68 8.39
N VAL A 41 -18.94 -7.45 8.13
CA VAL A 41 -19.19 -6.30 9.00
C VAL A 41 -19.81 -5.17 8.18
N ASP A 42 -20.76 -4.44 8.78
CA ASP A 42 -21.45 -3.32 8.11
C ASP A 42 -20.48 -2.26 7.56
N LYS A 43 -19.32 -2.07 8.23
CA LYS A 43 -18.25 -1.16 7.79
C LYS A 43 -16.88 -1.68 8.19
N VAL A 44 -16.01 -1.91 7.21
CA VAL A 44 -14.61 -2.32 7.41
C VAL A 44 -13.72 -1.12 7.81
N VAL A 45 -14.07 0.09 7.37
CA VAL A 45 -13.30 1.31 7.60
C VAL A 45 -14.24 2.49 7.90
N GLY A 46 -13.97 3.25 8.97
CA GLY A 46 -14.43 4.65 9.09
C GLY A 46 -15.86 4.92 9.60
N SER A 47 -16.32 4.26 10.65
CA SER A 47 -17.73 4.39 11.09
C SER A 47 -18.17 5.72 11.75
N PRO A 48 -17.34 6.78 11.91
CA PRO A 48 -17.94 8.12 12.00
C PRO A 48 -17.20 9.27 11.29
N LEU A 49 -16.03 9.05 10.66
CA LEU A 49 -15.09 10.14 10.34
C LEU A 49 -15.05 10.59 8.86
N GLY A 50 -15.83 9.97 7.96
CA GLY A 50 -15.79 10.25 6.53
C GLY A 50 -17.17 10.45 5.90
N SER A 51 -17.24 11.28 4.86
CA SER A 51 -18.44 11.43 4.05
C SER A 51 -18.75 10.14 3.27
N ALA A 52 -20.04 9.78 3.16
CA ALA A 52 -20.50 8.48 2.68
C ALA A 52 -20.02 8.09 1.27
N TYR A 53 -19.64 9.05 0.42
CA TYR A 53 -19.20 8.75 -0.95
C TYR A 53 -17.73 8.33 -1.04
N HIS A 54 -16.87 8.61 -0.06
CA HIS A 54 -15.51 8.07 -0.09
C HIS A 54 -15.49 6.55 0.10
N TRP A 55 -16.55 5.99 0.69
CA TRP A 55 -16.74 4.55 0.83
C TRP A 55 -16.98 3.84 -0.49
N THR A 56 -17.26 4.56 -1.58
CA THR A 56 -17.43 3.93 -2.89
C THR A 56 -16.10 3.64 -3.59
N TYR A 57 -14.97 4.10 -3.03
CA TYR A 57 -13.65 3.98 -3.67
C TYR A 57 -12.56 3.25 -2.85
N PRO A 58 -12.87 2.18 -2.07
CA PRO A 58 -11.89 1.52 -1.21
C PRO A 58 -10.74 0.91 -2.01
N TYR A 59 -11.03 0.36 -3.19
CA TYR A 59 -10.02 -0.22 -4.09
C TYR A 59 -9.04 0.82 -4.63
N SER A 60 -9.46 2.07 -4.83
CA SER A 60 -8.58 3.15 -5.25
C SER A 60 -7.56 3.49 -4.16
N PHE A 61 -7.97 3.49 -2.89
CA PHE A 61 -7.04 3.66 -1.76
C PHE A 61 -6.10 2.45 -1.64
N ILE A 62 -6.60 1.22 -1.76
CA ILE A 62 -5.75 0.01 -1.75
C ILE A 62 -4.72 0.07 -2.89
N MET A 63 -5.09 0.57 -4.06
CA MET A 63 -4.19 0.75 -5.20
C MET A 63 -3.04 1.72 -4.88
N ILE A 64 -3.32 2.85 -4.20
CA ILE A 64 -2.26 3.77 -3.75
C ILE A 64 -1.24 3.02 -2.88
N PHE A 65 -1.71 2.25 -1.90
CA PHE A 65 -0.81 1.44 -1.06
C PHE A 65 -0.03 0.42 -1.87
N ALA A 66 -0.65 -0.23 -2.86
CA ALA A 66 0.07 -1.18 -3.72
C ALA A 66 1.18 -0.50 -4.55
N ILE A 67 0.90 0.66 -5.15
CA ILE A 67 1.89 1.42 -5.93
C ILE A 67 3.09 1.79 -5.05
N PHE A 68 2.86 2.35 -3.86
CA PHE A 68 3.96 2.70 -2.96
C PHE A 68 4.68 1.48 -2.38
N PHE A 69 3.99 0.34 -2.22
CA PHE A 69 4.62 -0.92 -1.86
C PHE A 69 5.67 -1.34 -2.90
N MET A 70 5.30 -1.26 -4.19
CA MET A 70 6.20 -1.52 -5.32
C MET A 70 7.40 -0.56 -5.32
N ILE A 71 7.14 0.74 -5.20
CA ILE A 71 8.18 1.78 -5.19
C ILE A 71 9.19 1.51 -4.07
N THR A 72 8.70 1.23 -2.86
CA THR A 72 9.54 0.91 -1.70
C THR A 72 10.37 -0.35 -1.91
N MET A 73 9.80 -1.41 -2.51
CA MET A 73 10.57 -2.59 -2.91
C MET A 73 11.70 -2.24 -3.87
N VAL A 74 11.41 -1.48 -4.93
CA VAL A 74 12.42 -1.10 -5.93
C VAL A 74 13.52 -0.23 -5.32
N LEU A 75 13.18 0.70 -4.43
CA LEU A 75 14.12 1.58 -3.74
C LEU A 75 15.04 0.81 -2.79
N LEU A 76 14.46 0.00 -1.90
CA LEU A 76 15.23 -0.72 -0.88
C LEU A 76 15.94 -1.95 -1.43
N GLY A 77 15.45 -2.52 -2.53
CA GLY A 77 16.07 -3.62 -3.27
C GLY A 77 17.30 -3.22 -4.11
N ARG A 78 17.81 -1.99 -3.98
CA ARG A 78 18.99 -1.51 -4.73
C ARG A 78 20.30 -2.08 -4.23
N THR A 79 20.48 -2.20 -2.92
CA THR A 79 21.76 -2.62 -2.35
C THR A 79 21.59 -3.76 -1.34
N LYS A 80 22.54 -4.70 -1.34
CA LYS A 80 22.62 -5.77 -0.34
C LYS A 80 22.68 -5.22 1.09
N LYS A 81 23.43 -4.13 1.29
CA LYS A 81 23.57 -3.46 2.59
C LYS A 81 22.21 -3.03 3.15
N THR A 82 21.36 -2.43 2.32
CA THR A 82 20.01 -2.04 2.73
C THR A 82 19.16 -3.25 3.11
N ILE A 83 19.23 -4.32 2.32
CA ILE A 83 18.41 -5.52 2.52
C ILE A 83 18.87 -6.34 3.74
N GLN A 84 20.16 -6.35 4.05
CA GLN A 84 20.71 -7.09 5.20
C GLN A 84 20.60 -6.31 6.52
N ASN A 85 20.24 -5.02 6.46
CA ASN A 85 20.03 -4.19 7.64
C ASN A 85 18.98 -4.82 8.59
N SER A 86 19.28 -4.87 9.89
CA SER A 86 18.35 -5.33 10.93
C SER A 86 17.07 -4.50 10.98
N MET A 87 17.17 -3.21 10.64
CA MET A 87 16.05 -2.27 10.60
C MET A 87 15.28 -2.27 9.27
N PHE A 88 15.58 -3.19 8.35
CA PHE A 88 15.00 -3.23 7.01
C PHE A 88 13.47 -3.19 7.02
N TYR A 89 12.81 -4.00 7.85
CA TYR A 89 11.34 -4.05 7.89
C TYR A 89 10.75 -2.73 8.43
N LEU A 90 11.34 -2.14 9.46
CA LEU A 90 10.90 -0.85 9.98
C LEU A 90 11.01 0.24 8.91
N ILE A 91 12.18 0.34 8.27
CA ILE A 91 12.43 1.30 7.18
C ILE A 91 11.45 1.07 6.04
N PHE A 92 11.21 -0.20 5.67
CA PHE A 92 10.25 -0.56 4.64
C PHE A 92 8.85 -0.06 4.98
N TYR A 93 8.32 -0.37 6.16
CA TYR A 93 6.97 0.05 6.55
C TYR A 93 6.83 1.57 6.64
N VAL A 94 7.83 2.29 7.14
CA VAL A 94 7.81 3.76 7.18
C VAL A 94 7.79 4.35 5.78
N LEU A 95 8.69 3.91 4.90
CA LEU A 95 8.76 4.39 3.51
C LEU A 95 7.57 3.96 2.67
N TRP A 96 6.85 2.93 3.08
CA TRP A 96 5.64 2.51 2.40
C TRP A 96 4.41 3.27 2.90
N ILE A 97 4.15 3.25 4.22
CA ILE A 97 2.89 3.75 4.80
C ILE A 97 2.81 5.26 4.72
N VAL A 98 3.87 5.99 5.08
CA VAL A 98 3.85 7.47 5.14
C VAL A 98 3.49 8.10 3.80
N PRO A 99 4.19 7.79 2.68
CA PRO A 99 3.79 8.35 1.40
C PRO A 99 2.45 7.79 0.91
N SER A 100 2.09 6.54 1.22
CA SER A 100 0.75 6.01 0.89
C SER A 100 -0.36 6.85 1.52
N LEU A 101 -0.22 7.24 2.79
CA LEU A 101 -1.18 8.09 3.50
C LEU A 101 -1.24 9.50 2.91
N LEU A 102 -0.10 10.10 2.61
CA LEU A 102 -0.01 11.42 2.00
C LEU A 102 -0.69 11.45 0.62
N PHE A 103 -0.44 10.45 -0.23
CA PHE A 103 -1.09 10.33 -1.54
C PHE A 103 -2.55 9.87 -1.45
N SER A 104 -2.94 9.18 -0.38
CA SER A 104 -4.36 8.93 -0.09
C SER A 104 -5.09 10.23 0.21
N GLY A 105 -4.46 11.19 0.89
CA GLY A 105 -4.99 12.54 1.06
C GLY A 105 -5.20 13.28 -0.26
N LEU A 106 -4.26 13.15 -1.22
CA LEU A 106 -4.44 13.68 -2.58
C LEU A 106 -5.63 13.04 -3.29
N LEU A 107 -5.75 11.72 -3.21
CA LEU A 107 -6.85 10.98 -3.81
C LEU A 107 -8.20 11.39 -3.19
N TRP A 108 -8.22 11.63 -1.88
CA TRP A 108 -9.38 12.19 -1.19
C TRP A 108 -9.77 13.55 -1.76
N SER A 109 -8.79 14.46 -1.92
CA SER A 109 -9.01 15.77 -2.53
C SER A 109 -9.60 15.67 -3.93
N PHE A 110 -9.12 14.72 -4.73
CA PHE A 110 -9.63 14.44 -6.07
C PHE A 110 -11.10 14.01 -6.04
N PHE A 111 -11.50 13.13 -5.12
CA PHE A 111 -12.89 12.70 -4.99
C PHE A 111 -13.80 13.82 -4.47
N ASP A 112 -13.35 14.65 -3.52
CA ASP A 112 -14.07 15.85 -3.11
C ASP A 112 -14.37 16.77 -4.31
N MET A 113 -13.34 17.05 -5.11
CA MET A 113 -13.47 17.91 -6.29
C MET A 113 -14.41 17.31 -7.33
N ASN A 114 -14.36 15.99 -7.54
CA ASN A 114 -15.27 15.29 -8.44
C ASN A 114 -16.73 15.28 -7.94
N ALA A 115 -16.94 15.35 -6.62
CA ALA A 115 -18.27 15.46 -6.00
C ALA A 115 -18.83 16.89 -5.99
N GLY A 116 -18.13 17.86 -6.60
CA GLY A 116 -18.56 19.26 -6.71
C GLY A 116 -17.97 20.20 -5.67
N TYR A 117 -17.14 19.72 -4.75
CA TYR A 117 -16.43 20.55 -3.77
C TYR A 117 -15.15 21.16 -4.36
N PHE A 118 -15.24 21.75 -5.55
CA PHE A 118 -14.10 22.33 -6.24
C PHE A 118 -13.71 23.68 -5.61
N PRO A 119 -12.47 23.85 -5.11
CA PRO A 119 -12.04 25.10 -4.49
C PRO A 119 -11.87 26.21 -5.53
N GLN A 120 -12.19 27.45 -5.16
CA GLN A 120 -12.10 28.60 -6.07
C GLN A 120 -10.71 29.25 -6.02
N GLY A 121 -10.17 29.62 -7.18
CA GLY A 121 -8.96 30.43 -7.32
C GLY A 121 -7.74 29.88 -6.58
N SER A 122 -7.14 30.70 -5.70
CA SER A 122 -5.91 30.36 -4.96
C SER A 122 -6.09 29.31 -3.86
N ASP A 123 -7.33 28.93 -3.55
CA ASP A 123 -7.61 27.91 -2.54
C ASP A 123 -7.40 26.49 -3.06
N PHE A 124 -7.20 26.31 -4.38
CA PHE A 124 -6.90 25.00 -4.98
C PHE A 124 -5.66 24.34 -4.36
N LEU A 125 -4.53 25.03 -4.37
CA LEU A 125 -3.29 24.49 -3.79
C LEU A 125 -3.43 24.31 -2.27
N LYS A 126 -4.09 25.23 -1.58
CA LYS A 126 -4.32 25.12 -0.14
C LYS A 126 -5.12 23.86 0.20
N LYS A 127 -6.18 23.57 -0.56
CA LYS A 127 -6.99 22.35 -0.38
C LYS A 127 -6.13 21.10 -0.60
N ILE A 128 -5.39 21.04 -1.70
CA ILE A 128 -4.51 19.89 -2.02
C ILE A 128 -3.53 19.61 -0.89
N PHE A 129 -2.77 20.62 -0.44
CA PHE A 129 -1.80 20.44 0.64
C PHE A 129 -2.48 20.11 1.97
N SER A 130 -3.59 20.80 2.29
CA SER A 130 -4.39 20.49 3.46
C SER A 130 -4.78 19.01 3.47
N ASP A 131 -5.39 18.51 2.40
CA ASP A 131 -5.89 17.14 2.32
C ASP A 131 -4.76 16.10 2.38
N MET A 132 -3.57 16.40 1.84
CA MET A 132 -2.37 15.58 2.04
C MET A 132 -2.01 15.44 3.52
N PHE A 133 -2.01 16.54 4.27
CA PHE A 133 -1.74 16.52 5.71
C PHE A 133 -2.88 15.89 6.52
N TYR A 134 -4.13 16.05 6.09
CA TYR A 134 -5.27 15.31 6.63
C TYR A 134 -5.09 13.80 6.41
N GLY A 135 -4.64 13.36 5.24
CA GLY A 135 -4.31 11.97 4.96
C GLY A 135 -3.26 11.39 5.92
N LEU A 136 -2.26 12.18 6.31
CA LEU A 136 -1.28 11.76 7.31
C LEU A 136 -1.84 11.69 8.73
N THR A 137 -2.59 12.71 9.15
CA THR A 137 -3.12 12.83 10.52
C THR A 137 -4.32 11.94 10.77
N TRP A 138 -5.36 12.08 9.95
CA TRP A 138 -6.60 11.31 10.05
C TRP A 138 -6.52 9.94 9.39
N GLY A 139 -5.72 9.79 8.32
CA GLY A 139 -5.49 8.47 7.73
C GLY A 139 -4.77 7.51 8.69
N GLY A 140 -3.90 8.01 9.58
CA GLY A 140 -3.36 7.21 10.68
C GLY A 140 -4.46 6.68 11.62
N LEU A 141 -5.44 7.50 11.97
CA LEU A 141 -6.60 7.08 12.77
C LEU A 141 -7.50 6.11 12.00
N ALA A 142 -7.63 6.26 10.68
CA ALA A 142 -8.32 5.29 9.83
C ALA A 142 -7.61 3.92 9.84
N VAL A 143 -6.28 3.91 9.84
CA VAL A 143 -5.48 2.68 9.97
C VAL A 143 -5.71 2.01 11.33
N VAL A 144 -5.74 2.79 12.41
CA VAL A 144 -5.98 2.23 13.76
C VAL A 144 -7.45 1.79 13.95
N SER A 145 -8.42 2.46 13.33
CA SER A 145 -9.83 2.07 13.47
C SER A 145 -10.21 0.82 12.66
N ALA A 146 -9.43 0.47 11.63
CA ALA A 146 -9.60 -0.74 10.82
C ALA A 146 -8.66 -1.89 11.23
N ILE A 147 -8.45 -2.09 12.53
CA ILE A 147 -7.50 -3.08 13.10
C ILE A 147 -7.64 -4.48 12.46
N PRO A 148 -8.83 -5.09 12.32
CA PRO A 148 -8.92 -6.43 11.76
C PRO A 148 -8.34 -6.50 10.34
N PHE A 149 -8.74 -5.56 9.48
CA PHE A 149 -8.24 -5.48 8.12
C PHE A 149 -6.72 -5.21 8.08
N ASN A 150 -6.25 -4.19 8.80
CA ASN A 150 -4.85 -3.79 8.73
C ASN A 150 -3.89 -4.82 9.33
N LEU A 151 -4.29 -5.58 10.35
CA LEU A 151 -3.48 -6.69 10.87
C LEU A 151 -3.24 -7.77 9.80
N PHE A 152 -4.28 -8.16 9.06
CA PHE A 152 -4.13 -9.12 7.97
C PHE A 152 -3.31 -8.55 6.81
N VAL A 153 -3.51 -7.26 6.48
CA VAL A 153 -2.69 -6.58 5.45
C VAL A 153 -1.22 -6.57 5.86
N PHE A 154 -0.88 -6.27 7.11
CA PHE A 154 0.49 -6.32 7.61
C PHE A 154 1.08 -7.73 7.60
N ALA A 155 0.29 -8.75 7.91
CA ALA A 155 0.72 -10.14 7.84
C ALA A 155 1.04 -10.53 6.38
N VAL A 156 0.13 -10.25 5.45
CA VAL A 156 0.31 -10.52 4.01
C VAL A 156 1.54 -9.78 3.49
N SER A 157 1.66 -8.48 3.77
CA SER A 157 2.80 -7.68 3.33
C SER A 157 4.12 -8.24 3.88
N PHE A 158 4.16 -8.66 5.15
CA PHE A 158 5.36 -9.24 5.74
C PHE A 158 5.84 -10.47 4.98
N PHE A 159 4.94 -11.39 4.63
CA PHE A 159 5.32 -12.59 3.86
C PHE A 159 5.83 -12.24 2.46
N ILE A 160 5.19 -11.29 1.78
CA ILE A 160 5.62 -10.85 0.45
C ILE A 160 7.00 -10.18 0.53
N ILE A 161 7.21 -9.27 1.48
CA ILE A 161 8.50 -8.61 1.71
C ILE A 161 9.58 -9.64 2.03
N LYS A 162 9.29 -10.64 2.88
CA LYS A 162 10.23 -11.71 3.21
C LYS A 162 10.65 -12.49 1.96
N LYS A 163 9.71 -12.84 1.09
CA LYS A 163 10.00 -13.51 -0.19
C LYS A 163 10.81 -12.62 -1.14
N TYR A 164 10.47 -11.34 -1.24
CA TYR A 164 11.24 -10.37 -2.01
C TYR A 164 12.70 -10.27 -1.55
N ARG A 165 12.90 -10.16 -0.24
CA ARG A 165 14.23 -10.13 0.40
C ARG A 165 15.07 -11.37 0.06
N THR A 166 14.47 -12.56 0.13
CA THR A 166 15.14 -13.81 -0.29
C THR A 166 15.53 -13.77 -1.77
N PHE A 167 14.63 -13.33 -2.65
CA PHE A 167 14.88 -13.22 -4.09
C PHE A 167 16.06 -12.29 -4.42
N ILE A 168 16.16 -11.11 -3.78
CA ILE A 168 17.29 -10.21 -4.04
C ILE A 168 18.60 -10.80 -3.53
N ASN A 169 18.57 -11.47 -2.37
CA ASN A 169 19.76 -12.12 -1.82
C ASN A 169 20.28 -13.25 -2.72
N SER A 170 19.40 -14.04 -3.35
CA SER A 170 19.81 -15.14 -4.24
C SER A 170 20.33 -14.65 -5.60
N ASN A 171 19.68 -13.65 -6.22
CA ASN A 171 20.08 -13.19 -7.56
C ASN A 171 21.32 -12.29 -7.57
N SER A 172 21.76 -11.83 -6.40
CA SER A 172 23.00 -11.08 -6.24
C SER A 172 24.23 -11.98 -6.05
N GLN A 173 24.09 -13.31 -6.15
CA GLN A 173 25.20 -14.28 -6.10
C GLN A 173 25.66 -14.72 -7.49
N THR A 174 24.87 -14.44 -8.54
CA THR A 174 25.14 -14.85 -9.93
C THR A 174 25.79 -13.76 -10.79
N SER A 175 26.22 -12.64 -10.18
CA SER A 175 26.81 -11.49 -10.87
C SER A 175 28.30 -11.31 -10.50
N ILE A 176 29.05 -12.42 -10.45
CA ILE A 176 30.51 -12.44 -10.40
C ILE A 176 30.97 -13.19 -11.65
#